data_AF-A0A955EIE0-F1
#
_entry.id   AF-A0A955EIE0-F1
#
_cell.length_a   1.000
_cell.length_b   1.000
_cell.length_c   1.000
_cell.angle_alpha   90.00
_cell.angle_beta   90.00
_cell.angle_gamma   90.00
#
_symmetry.space_group_name_H-M   'P 1'
#
loop_
_entity.id
_entity.type
_entity.pdbx_description
1 polymer ?
#
loop_
_entity_poly.entity_id
_entity_poly.type
_entity_poly.pdbx_seq_one_letter_code
_entity_poly.pdbx_strand_id
1 'polypeptide(L)'
;MALCDELFQYVLNINRSSKLDASAHPAYETVRRNVRDIIGRIRTEAATDADLNRAFRMVEKSLYYFVDSMFADCERWEPSLRWSGDPLQREEFGEGTGDKEFWVVFDEILGEARSGGEPQMQALEVMYAMVGLGFTGIHVNDHEFLQSKMSEAWNRLQSRYSFRVSRLCPSAYENVNDANLEPDAGMSLLRTGVVLVIGFVAILFATRAVFNQAEAEFTSVIGAINDGRPVQTVTQPGEVTP
;
A
#
# COMPACT_ATOMS: atom_id res chain seq x y z
N MET A 1 -23.97 -5.23 -2.72
CA MET A 1 -22.65 -5.70 -3.21
C MET A 1 -22.75 -6.76 -4.30
N ALA A 2 -23.39 -7.92 -4.07
CA ALA A 2 -23.35 -9.07 -4.99
C ALA A 2 -23.77 -8.76 -6.45
N LEU A 3 -24.77 -7.90 -6.65
CA LEU A 3 -25.22 -7.49 -7.98
C LEU A 3 -24.14 -6.76 -8.79
N CYS A 4 -23.28 -5.98 -8.13
CA CYS A 4 -22.23 -5.21 -8.80
C CYS A 4 -20.95 -6.02 -9.07
N ASP A 5 -20.84 -7.24 -8.53
CA ASP A 5 -19.64 -8.07 -8.63
C ASP A 5 -19.28 -8.37 -10.10
N GLU A 6 -20.28 -8.67 -10.93
CA GLU A 6 -20.07 -8.91 -12.36
C GLU A 6 -19.44 -7.68 -13.05
N LEU A 7 -19.91 -6.47 -12.72
CA LEU A 7 -19.36 -5.24 -13.27
C LEU A 7 -17.91 -5.03 -12.83
N PHE A 8 -17.64 -5.20 -11.53
CA PHE A 8 -16.31 -5.03 -10.99
C PHE A 8 -15.32 -6.02 -11.58
N GLN A 9 -15.68 -7.30 -11.65
CA GLN A 9 -14.86 -8.32 -12.28
C GLN A 9 -14.62 -8.02 -13.76
N TYR A 10 -15.64 -7.57 -14.49
CA TYR A 10 -15.49 -7.23 -15.90
C TYR A 10 -14.49 -6.09 -16.12
N VAL A 11 -14.63 -5.00 -15.36
CA VAL A 11 -13.72 -3.84 -15.42
C VAL A 11 -12.29 -4.24 -15.04
N LEU A 12 -12.13 -4.97 -13.93
CA LEU A 12 -10.82 -5.41 -13.45
C LEU A 12 -10.15 -6.39 -14.41
N ASN A 13 -10.91 -7.29 -15.06
CA ASN A 13 -10.36 -8.21 -16.05
C ASN A 13 -9.80 -7.46 -17.25
N ILE A 14 -10.50 -6.43 -17.74
CA ILE A 14 -9.99 -5.59 -18.83
C ILE A 14 -8.78 -4.78 -18.37
N ASN A 15 -8.83 -4.11 -17.21
CA ASN A 15 -7.72 -3.33 -16.67
C ASN A 15 -6.47 -4.20 -16.42
N ARG A 16 -6.65 -5.43 -15.93
CA ARG A 16 -5.57 -6.39 -15.78
C ARG A 16 -5.05 -6.87 -17.13
N SER A 17 -5.95 -7.14 -18.08
CA SER A 17 -5.56 -7.58 -19.42
C SER A 17 -4.76 -6.51 -20.15
N SER A 18 -5.06 -5.22 -19.96
CA SER A 18 -4.32 -4.11 -20.57
C SER A 18 -2.89 -4.02 -20.01
N LYS A 19 -2.68 -4.31 -18.72
CA LYS A 19 -1.34 -4.29 -18.13
C LYS A 19 -0.44 -5.40 -18.66
N LEU A 20 -1.01 -6.57 -18.95
CA LEU A 20 -0.32 -7.69 -19.58
C LEU A 20 -0.26 -7.42 -21.09
N ASP A 21 0.84 -7.69 -21.79
CA ASP A 21 0.94 -7.50 -23.27
C ASP A 21 0.08 -8.52 -24.05
N ALA A 22 -1.21 -8.63 -23.69
CA ALA A 22 -2.17 -9.50 -24.32
C ALA A 22 -2.71 -8.80 -25.57
N SER A 23 -2.26 -9.25 -26.73
CA SER A 23 -2.61 -8.77 -28.07
C SER A 23 -4.09 -8.89 -28.47
N ALA A 24 -4.99 -9.25 -27.54
CA ALA A 24 -6.40 -9.47 -27.79
C ALA A 24 -7.26 -8.69 -26.78
N HIS A 25 -7.24 -7.35 -26.90
CA HIS A 25 -8.24 -6.55 -26.21
C HIS A 25 -9.58 -6.58 -26.95
N PRO A 26 -10.71 -6.63 -26.24
CA PRO A 26 -12.02 -6.49 -26.85
C PRO A 26 -12.17 -5.11 -27.51
N ALA A 27 -12.94 -5.07 -28.60
CA ALA A 27 -13.23 -3.84 -29.31
C ALA A 27 -13.99 -2.84 -28.43
N TYR A 28 -13.71 -1.55 -28.60
CA TYR A 28 -14.32 -0.44 -27.85
C TYR A 28 -15.85 -0.53 -27.74
N GLU A 29 -16.54 -0.72 -28.87
CA GLU A 29 -18.01 -0.78 -28.93
C GLU A 29 -18.57 -1.99 -28.18
N THR A 30 -17.83 -3.11 -28.20
CA THR A 30 -18.18 -4.31 -27.44
C THR A 30 -18.07 -4.05 -25.95
N VAL A 31 -17.01 -3.38 -25.49
CA VAL A 31 -16.84 -3.04 -24.07
C VAL A 31 -17.93 -2.08 -23.60
N ARG A 32 -18.21 -0.99 -24.34
CA ARG A 32 -19.30 -0.06 -23.98
C ARG A 32 -20.65 -0.77 -23.88
N ARG A 33 -20.99 -1.60 -24.88
CA ARG A 33 -22.25 -2.35 -24.86
C ARG A 33 -22.34 -3.28 -23.65
N ASN A 34 -21.29 -4.06 -23.40
CA ASN A 34 -21.27 -5.00 -22.28
C ASN A 34 -21.42 -4.29 -20.93
N VAL A 35 -20.75 -3.15 -20.73
CA VAL A 35 -20.93 -2.34 -19.51
C VAL A 35 -22.38 -1.90 -19.37
N ARG A 36 -22.99 -1.34 -20.42
CA ARG A 36 -24.39 -0.90 -20.39
C ARG A 36 -25.34 -2.07 -20.10
N ASP A 37 -25.09 -3.23 -20.71
CA ASP A 37 -25.90 -4.43 -20.50
C ASP A 37 -25.77 -4.95 -19.06
N ILE A 38 -24.57 -4.92 -18.47
CA ILE A 38 -24.35 -5.28 -17.06
C ILE A 38 -25.08 -4.30 -16.15
N ILE A 39 -24.87 -2.99 -16.30
CA ILE A 39 -25.55 -1.98 -15.47
C ILE A 39 -27.08 -2.05 -15.64
N GLY A 40 -27.57 -2.28 -16.86
CA GLY A 40 -28.99 -2.46 -17.14
C GLY A 40 -29.59 -3.69 -16.44
N ARG A 41 -28.83 -4.80 -16.36
CA ARG A 41 -29.22 -5.97 -15.56
C ARG A 41 -29.24 -5.66 -14.08
N ILE A 42 -28.20 -5.01 -13.54
CA ILE A 42 -28.16 -4.59 -12.13
C ILE A 42 -29.39 -3.73 -11.80
N ARG A 43 -29.74 -2.77 -12.66
CA ARG A 43 -30.92 -1.91 -12.49
C ARG A 43 -32.22 -2.73 -12.45
N THR A 44 -32.35 -3.69 -13.36
CA THR A 44 -33.55 -4.55 -13.47
C THR A 44 -33.67 -5.48 -12.25
N GLU A 45 -32.57 -6.06 -11.81
CA GLU A 45 -32.52 -6.95 -10.64
C GLU A 45 -32.76 -6.15 -9.35
N ALA A 46 -32.11 -4.99 -9.19
CA ALA A 46 -32.34 -4.12 -8.05
C ALA A 46 -33.79 -3.65 -7.96
N ALA A 47 -34.49 -3.45 -9.08
CA ALA A 47 -35.91 -3.06 -9.10
C ALA A 47 -36.85 -4.12 -8.49
N THR A 48 -36.38 -5.37 -8.31
CA THR A 48 -37.19 -6.43 -7.68
C THR A 48 -37.34 -6.26 -6.17
N ASP A 49 -36.48 -5.46 -5.53
CA ASP A 49 -36.48 -5.20 -4.10
C ASP A 49 -36.41 -3.68 -3.84
N ALA A 50 -37.28 -3.17 -2.96
CA ALA A 50 -37.39 -1.73 -2.73
C ALA A 50 -36.16 -1.11 -2.06
N ASP A 51 -35.46 -1.86 -1.21
CA ASP A 51 -34.24 -1.39 -0.56
C ASP A 51 -33.05 -1.42 -1.52
N LEU A 52 -32.92 -2.49 -2.30
CA LEU A 52 -31.89 -2.59 -3.34
C LEU A 52 -32.07 -1.53 -4.43
N ASN A 53 -33.31 -1.27 -4.87
CA ASN A 53 -33.59 -0.22 -5.85
C ASN A 53 -33.21 1.16 -5.32
N ARG A 54 -33.49 1.43 -4.02
CA ARG A 54 -33.08 2.69 -3.37
C ARG A 54 -31.56 2.80 -3.31
N ALA A 55 -30.87 1.76 -2.84
CA ALA A 55 -29.42 1.74 -2.79
C ALA A 55 -28.80 1.92 -4.18
N PHE A 56 -29.33 1.22 -5.20
CA PHE A 56 -28.86 1.31 -6.57
C PHE A 56 -28.97 2.73 -7.11
N ARG A 57 -30.12 3.41 -6.92
CA ARG A 57 -30.31 4.80 -7.36
C ARG A 57 -29.29 5.77 -6.76
N MET A 58 -28.80 5.50 -5.54
CA MET A 58 -27.79 6.33 -4.89
C MET A 58 -26.39 6.13 -5.51
N VAL A 59 -26.07 4.91 -5.95
CA VAL A 59 -24.72 4.56 -6.45
C VAL A 59 -24.63 4.48 -7.97
N GLU A 60 -25.75 4.49 -8.69
CA GLU A 60 -25.82 4.29 -10.13
C GLU A 60 -24.84 5.20 -10.87
N LYS A 61 -24.90 6.51 -10.59
CA LYS A 61 -24.00 7.49 -11.21
C LYS A 61 -22.53 7.21 -10.89
N SER A 62 -22.24 6.87 -9.63
CA SER A 62 -20.91 6.51 -9.15
C SER A 62 -20.33 5.27 -9.84
N LEU A 63 -21.17 4.30 -10.25
CA LEU A 63 -20.71 3.15 -11.03
C LEU A 63 -20.19 3.57 -12.41
N TYR A 64 -20.84 4.54 -13.07
CA TYR A 64 -20.35 5.06 -14.35
C TYR A 64 -19.02 5.80 -14.17
N TYR A 65 -18.87 6.59 -13.10
CA TYR A 65 -17.61 7.28 -12.79
C TYR A 65 -16.47 6.29 -12.57
N PHE A 66 -16.75 5.23 -11.81
CA PHE A 66 -15.81 4.14 -11.59
C PHE A 66 -15.35 3.51 -12.90
N VAL A 67 -16.31 3.10 -13.75
CA VAL A 67 -15.99 2.47 -15.04
C VAL A 67 -15.16 3.41 -15.90
N ASP A 68 -15.55 4.68 -15.99
CA ASP A 68 -14.88 5.66 -16.83
C ASP A 68 -13.44 5.91 -16.39
N SER A 69 -13.20 6.08 -15.09
CA SER A 69 -11.85 6.22 -14.54
C SER A 69 -11.01 4.97 -14.81
N MET A 70 -11.54 3.77 -14.54
CA MET A 70 -10.78 2.53 -14.71
C MET A 70 -10.37 2.24 -16.15
N PHE A 71 -11.17 2.66 -17.12
CA PHE A 71 -10.86 2.49 -18.55
C PHE A 71 -10.06 3.64 -19.15
N ALA A 72 -10.23 4.87 -18.65
CA ALA A 72 -9.35 5.98 -18.99
C ALA A 72 -7.90 5.70 -18.60
N ASP A 73 -7.68 5.04 -17.45
CA ASP A 73 -6.35 4.70 -16.93
C ASP A 73 -5.73 3.44 -17.56
N CYS A 74 -6.38 2.83 -18.56
CA CYS A 74 -5.85 1.67 -19.28
C CYS A 74 -4.83 2.10 -20.37
N GLU A 75 -3.60 2.42 -19.97
CA GLU A 75 -2.56 2.96 -20.87
C GLU A 75 -2.30 2.14 -22.15
N ARG A 76 -2.35 0.81 -22.04
CA ARG A 76 -2.02 -0.12 -23.15
C ARG A 76 -3.23 -0.58 -23.94
N TRP A 77 -4.43 -0.19 -23.55
CA TRP A 77 -5.65 -0.47 -24.30
C TRP A 77 -5.86 0.66 -25.32
N GLU A 78 -5.65 0.40 -26.61
CA GLU A 78 -5.73 1.43 -27.67
C GLU A 78 -6.99 2.32 -27.60
N PRO A 79 -8.19 1.79 -27.27
CA PRO A 79 -9.39 2.60 -27.10
C PRO A 79 -9.46 3.47 -25.83
N SER A 80 -8.51 3.40 -24.89
CA SER A 80 -8.56 4.19 -23.64
C SER A 80 -8.56 5.69 -23.90
N LEU A 81 -7.77 6.16 -24.88
CA LEU A 81 -7.76 7.57 -25.28
C LEU A 81 -9.13 8.01 -25.82
N ARG A 82 -9.79 7.14 -26.61
CA ARG A 82 -11.15 7.38 -27.09
C ARG A 82 -12.15 7.39 -25.94
N TRP A 83 -11.97 6.51 -24.95
CA TRP A 83 -12.81 6.47 -23.75
C TRP A 83 -12.71 7.77 -22.94
N SER A 84 -11.50 8.28 -22.72
CA SER A 84 -11.28 9.56 -22.02
C SER A 84 -11.91 10.75 -22.77
N GLY A 85 -11.91 10.70 -24.10
CA GLY A 85 -12.55 11.72 -24.95
C GLY A 85 -14.07 11.68 -24.88
N ASP A 86 -14.67 10.49 -24.77
CA ASP A 86 -16.12 10.28 -24.75
C ASP A 86 -16.51 9.26 -23.66
N PRO A 87 -16.49 9.66 -22.38
CA PRO A 87 -16.77 8.76 -21.26
C PRO A 87 -18.26 8.40 -21.19
N LEU A 88 -18.59 7.23 -20.64
CA LEU A 88 -19.95 6.69 -20.60
C LEU A 88 -20.90 7.56 -19.75
N GLN A 89 -20.39 8.15 -18.67
CA GLN A 89 -21.14 9.10 -17.84
C GLN A 89 -21.71 10.28 -18.63
N ARG A 90 -20.99 10.75 -19.66
CA ARG A 90 -21.41 11.92 -20.45
C ARG A 90 -22.57 11.56 -21.37
N GLU A 91 -22.56 10.35 -21.92
CA GLU A 91 -23.65 9.85 -22.75
C GLU A 91 -24.95 9.67 -21.95
N GLU A 92 -24.84 9.10 -20.74
CA GLU A 92 -26.01 8.74 -19.94
C GLU A 92 -26.58 9.92 -19.12
N PHE A 93 -25.71 10.81 -18.63
CA PHE A 93 -26.12 11.91 -17.74
C PHE A 93 -25.84 13.31 -18.28
N GLY A 94 -25.15 13.44 -19.42
CA GLY A 94 -24.85 14.74 -20.03
C GLY A 94 -23.79 15.59 -19.30
N GLU A 95 -23.16 15.07 -18.25
CA GLU A 95 -22.25 15.83 -17.38
C GLU A 95 -20.80 15.33 -17.48
N GLY A 96 -19.84 16.23 -17.22
CA GLY A 96 -18.41 15.99 -17.40
C GLY A 96 -17.54 16.07 -16.14
N THR A 97 -18.15 16.13 -14.95
CA THR A 97 -17.42 16.33 -13.67
C THR A 97 -17.72 15.24 -12.64
N GLY A 98 -17.68 13.97 -13.04
CA GLY A 98 -18.05 12.86 -12.14
C GLY A 98 -17.15 12.66 -10.94
N ASP A 99 -15.86 13.00 -11.06
CA ASP A 99 -14.86 12.68 -10.03
C ASP A 99 -15.07 13.45 -8.72
N LYS A 100 -15.61 14.66 -8.77
CA LYS A 100 -15.93 15.46 -7.57
C LYS A 100 -17.25 15.03 -6.96
N GLU A 101 -18.23 14.76 -7.80
CA GLU A 101 -19.57 14.40 -7.38
C GLU A 101 -19.59 13.05 -6.68
N PHE A 102 -18.74 12.10 -7.10
CA PHE A 102 -18.53 10.85 -6.39
C PHE A 102 -18.27 11.08 -4.90
N TRP A 103 -17.33 11.96 -4.54
CA TRP A 103 -16.94 12.18 -3.16
C TRP A 103 -18.00 12.96 -2.36
N VAL A 104 -18.77 13.82 -3.03
CA VAL A 104 -19.94 14.47 -2.42
C VAL A 104 -20.97 13.42 -2.02
N VAL A 105 -21.33 12.52 -2.94
CA VAL A 105 -22.27 11.43 -2.70
C VAL A 105 -21.72 10.45 -1.66
N PHE A 106 -20.42 10.16 -1.69
CA PHE A 106 -19.76 9.30 -0.72
C PHE A 106 -19.90 9.85 0.69
N ASP A 107 -19.64 11.15 0.89
CA ASP A 107 -19.71 11.81 2.18
C ASP A 107 -21.15 11.95 2.68
N GLU A 108 -22.10 12.20 1.79
CA GLU A 108 -23.53 12.19 2.10
C GLU A 108 -23.97 10.82 2.63
N ILE A 109 -23.66 9.76 1.88
CA ILE A 109 -23.98 8.38 2.27
C ILE A 109 -23.28 7.98 3.56
N LEU A 110 -22.02 8.35 3.74
CA LEU A 110 -21.25 8.05 4.95
C LEU A 110 -21.83 8.74 6.19
N GLY A 111 -22.28 9.98 6.04
CA GLY A 111 -22.96 10.74 7.09
C GLY A 111 -24.30 10.10 7.45
N GLU A 112 -25.09 9.75 6.43
CA GLU A 112 -26.40 9.13 6.63
C GLU A 112 -26.32 7.70 7.14
N ALA A 113 -25.32 6.91 6.78
CA ALA A 113 -25.18 5.50 7.14
C ALA A 113 -25.23 5.23 8.66
N ARG A 114 -25.00 6.24 9.52
CA ARG A 114 -25.14 6.10 10.97
C ARG A 114 -26.59 5.98 11.44
N SER A 115 -27.48 6.72 10.78
CA SER A 115 -28.91 6.84 11.11
C SER A 115 -29.81 6.25 10.03
N GLY A 116 -29.23 5.95 8.87
CA GLY A 116 -29.87 5.42 7.67
C GLY A 116 -30.25 3.96 7.83
N GLY A 117 -31.15 3.53 6.95
CA GLY A 117 -31.59 2.15 6.90
C GLY A 117 -30.63 1.25 6.11
N GLU A 118 -31.12 0.07 5.77
CA GLU A 118 -30.45 -0.90 4.91
C GLU A 118 -29.90 -0.29 3.59
N PRO A 119 -30.62 0.60 2.87
CA PRO A 119 -30.16 1.08 1.56
C PRO A 119 -28.87 1.90 1.61
N GLN A 120 -28.73 2.79 2.59
CA GLN A 120 -27.51 3.62 2.76
C GLN A 120 -26.29 2.75 3.03
N MET A 121 -26.45 1.71 3.85
CA MET A 121 -25.35 0.79 4.16
C MET A 121 -24.93 -0.01 2.93
N GLN A 122 -25.89 -0.52 2.16
CA GLN A 122 -25.61 -1.24 0.92
C GLN A 122 -24.94 -0.35 -0.14
N ALA A 123 -25.38 0.91 -0.25
CA ALA A 123 -24.75 1.89 -1.12
C ALA A 123 -23.30 2.17 -0.69
N LEU A 124 -23.06 2.37 0.62
CA LEU A 124 -21.73 2.57 1.18
C LEU A 124 -20.81 1.37 0.92
N GLU A 125 -21.30 0.14 1.02
CA GLU A 125 -20.53 -1.07 0.70
C GLU A 125 -20.03 -1.06 -0.75
N VAL A 126 -20.90 -0.68 -1.70
CA VAL A 126 -20.54 -0.63 -3.13
C VAL A 126 -19.51 0.48 -3.37
N MET A 127 -19.69 1.66 -2.77
CA MET A 127 -18.74 2.77 -2.92
C MET A 127 -17.39 2.50 -2.25
N TYR A 128 -17.40 1.87 -1.08
CA TYR A 128 -16.18 1.40 -0.41
C TYR A 128 -15.42 0.40 -1.29
N ALA A 129 -16.13 -0.53 -1.93
CA ALA A 129 -15.54 -1.46 -2.89
C ALA A 129 -14.90 -0.71 -4.07
N MET A 130 -15.59 0.27 -4.68
CA MET A 130 -15.04 1.04 -5.79
C MET A 130 -13.71 1.72 -5.44
N VAL A 131 -13.63 2.38 -4.26
CA VAL A 131 -12.39 2.99 -3.78
C VAL A 131 -11.31 1.93 -3.51
N GLY A 132 -11.67 0.81 -2.87
CA GLY A 132 -10.77 -0.30 -2.61
C GLY A 132 -10.23 -0.99 -3.88
N LEU A 133 -10.95 -0.90 -4.99
CA LEU A 133 -10.55 -1.39 -6.30
C LEU A 133 -9.65 -0.41 -7.08
N GLY A 134 -9.38 0.76 -6.53
CA GLY A 134 -8.44 1.73 -7.08
C GLY A 134 -9.07 3.00 -7.64
N PHE A 135 -10.37 3.24 -7.42
CA PHE A 135 -10.96 4.52 -7.80
C PHE A 135 -10.56 5.64 -6.85
N THR A 136 -9.92 6.67 -7.39
CA THR A 136 -9.43 7.83 -6.61
C THR A 136 -10.16 9.12 -6.96
N GLY A 137 -10.76 9.22 -8.15
CA GLY A 137 -11.35 10.47 -8.67
C GLY A 137 -10.35 11.63 -8.60
N ILE A 138 -10.77 12.78 -8.09
CA ILE A 138 -9.92 13.98 -7.96
C ILE A 138 -8.75 13.84 -6.97
N HIS A 139 -8.74 12.80 -6.13
CA HIS A 139 -7.76 12.61 -5.05
C HIS A 139 -6.62 11.65 -5.42
N VAL A 140 -6.25 11.54 -6.71
CA VAL A 140 -5.18 10.64 -7.20
C VAL A 140 -3.88 10.75 -6.38
N ASN A 141 -3.50 11.95 -5.96
CA ASN A 141 -2.25 12.19 -5.23
C ASN A 141 -2.41 12.30 -3.72
N ASP A 142 -3.63 12.20 -3.19
CA ASP A 142 -3.95 12.43 -1.78
C ASP A 142 -4.27 11.12 -1.07
N HIS A 143 -3.21 10.35 -0.81
CA HIS A 143 -3.31 9.02 -0.20
C HIS A 143 -3.82 9.09 1.24
N GLU A 144 -3.52 10.17 1.97
CA GLU A 144 -3.97 10.37 3.35
C GLU A 144 -5.48 10.57 3.40
N PHE A 145 -6.02 11.40 2.48
CA PHE A 145 -7.47 11.55 2.33
C PHE A 145 -8.16 10.21 2.04
N LEU A 146 -7.65 9.45 1.06
CA LEU A 146 -8.23 8.16 0.68
C LEU A 146 -8.23 7.17 1.86
N GLN A 147 -7.10 7.04 2.56
CA GLN A 147 -7.00 6.15 3.73
C GLN A 147 -7.92 6.58 4.86
N SER A 148 -8.01 7.88 5.14
CA SER A 148 -8.91 8.43 6.15
C SER A 148 -10.37 8.10 5.83
N LYS A 149 -10.82 8.35 4.59
CA LYS A 149 -12.18 8.04 4.13
C LYS A 149 -12.48 6.54 4.15
N MET A 150 -11.55 5.70 3.73
CA MET A 150 -11.69 4.25 3.78
C MET A 150 -11.78 3.74 5.21
N SER A 151 -11.00 4.28 6.14
CA SER A 151 -11.07 3.95 7.57
C SER A 151 -12.41 4.35 8.18
N GLU A 152 -12.90 5.55 7.84
CA GLU A 152 -14.21 6.02 8.32
C GLU A 152 -15.35 5.13 7.81
N ALA A 153 -15.37 4.81 6.52
CA ALA A 153 -16.34 3.90 5.92
C ALA A 153 -16.25 2.50 6.52
N TRP A 154 -15.03 1.96 6.67
CA TRP A 154 -14.81 0.66 7.31
C TRP A 154 -15.36 0.61 8.73
N ASN A 155 -15.15 1.65 9.52
CA ASN A 155 -15.66 1.72 10.89
C ASN A 155 -17.19 1.64 10.96
N ARG A 156 -17.90 2.02 9.89
CA ARG A 156 -19.36 1.88 9.82
C ARG A 156 -19.75 0.49 9.34
N LEU A 157 -19.08 -0.01 8.31
CA LEU A 157 -19.36 -1.30 7.70
C LEU A 157 -19.01 -2.48 8.63
N GLN A 158 -17.94 -2.40 9.43
CA GLN A 158 -17.48 -3.49 10.30
C GLN A 158 -18.56 -3.97 11.28
N SER A 159 -19.50 -3.09 11.66
CA SER A 159 -20.63 -3.45 12.53
C SER A 159 -21.53 -4.52 11.92
N ARG A 160 -21.58 -4.61 10.58
CA ARG A 160 -22.32 -5.62 9.82
C ARG A 160 -21.51 -6.90 9.62
N TYR A 161 -20.21 -6.76 9.42
CA TYR A 161 -19.31 -7.87 9.22
C TYR A 161 -18.89 -8.40 10.58
N SER A 162 -19.72 -9.28 11.16
CA SER A 162 -19.27 -10.10 12.28
C SER A 162 -18.19 -11.03 11.76
N PHE A 163 -16.92 -10.63 11.85
CA PHE A 163 -15.80 -11.52 11.64
C PHE A 163 -15.83 -12.56 12.76
N ARG A 164 -16.55 -13.67 12.53
CA ARG A 164 -16.09 -14.91 13.13
C ARG A 164 -14.75 -15.15 12.48
N VAL A 165 -13.68 -15.06 13.26
CA VAL A 165 -12.32 -15.46 12.87
C VAL A 165 -12.35 -16.97 12.62
N SER A 166 -13.02 -17.35 11.55
CA SER A 166 -13.08 -18.69 11.02
C SER A 166 -11.80 -18.78 10.22
N ARG A 167 -10.85 -19.60 10.68
CA ARG A 167 -9.63 -19.90 9.94
C ARG A 167 -10.02 -20.22 8.49
N LEU A 168 -9.54 -19.43 7.52
CA LEU A 168 -9.93 -19.58 6.11
C LEU A 168 -9.70 -21.02 5.60
N CYS A 169 -8.62 -21.65 6.06
CA CYS A 169 -8.34 -23.08 5.90
C CYS A 169 -7.68 -23.60 7.19
N PRO A 170 -8.37 -24.37 8.06
CA PRO A 170 -7.80 -24.85 9.32
C PRO A 170 -6.43 -25.54 9.16
N SER A 171 -6.29 -26.35 8.11
CA SER A 171 -5.05 -27.06 7.75
C SER A 171 -3.87 -26.15 7.41
N ALA A 172 -4.12 -24.93 6.92
CA ALA A 172 -3.07 -23.94 6.63
C ALA A 172 -2.51 -23.29 7.89
N TYR A 173 -3.19 -23.42 9.04
CA TYR A 173 -2.76 -22.89 10.34
C TYR A 173 -2.29 -23.97 11.31
N GLU A 174 -2.51 -25.26 10.99
CA GLU A 174 -2.12 -26.39 11.86
C GLU A 174 -0.59 -26.59 11.96
N ASN A 175 0.17 -26.07 10.99
CA ASN A 175 1.64 -26.19 10.95
C ASN A 175 2.36 -24.84 10.82
N VAL A 176 1.65 -23.72 11.06
CA VAL A 176 2.32 -22.41 11.12
C VAL A 176 2.98 -22.34 12.48
N ASN A 177 4.30 -22.22 12.49
CA ASN A 177 5.06 -22.00 13.70
C ASN A 177 4.65 -20.62 14.24
N ASP A 178 3.79 -20.59 15.26
CA ASP A 178 3.38 -19.38 15.98
C ASP A 178 4.54 -18.73 16.77
N ALA A 179 5.77 -19.20 16.57
CA ALA A 179 6.97 -18.49 16.97
C ALA A 179 6.97 -17.11 16.29
N ASN A 180 6.63 -16.11 17.09
CA ASN A 180 6.65 -14.67 16.80
C ASN A 180 7.65 -14.34 15.67
N LEU A 181 7.13 -14.01 14.48
CA LEU A 181 7.94 -13.64 13.31
C LEU A 181 8.58 -12.26 13.44
N GLU A 182 8.26 -11.53 14.52
CA GLU A 182 9.08 -10.42 14.98
C GLU A 182 10.17 -11.01 15.89
N PRO A 183 11.43 -11.16 15.42
CA PRO A 183 12.52 -11.36 16.35
C PRO A 183 12.51 -10.15 17.28
N ASP A 184 12.25 -10.41 18.56
CA ASP A 184 12.23 -9.45 19.64
C ASP A 184 13.45 -8.50 19.50
N ALA A 185 13.21 -7.30 18.95
CA ALA A 185 14.27 -6.45 18.41
C ALA A 185 15.27 -6.04 19.50
N GLY A 186 14.84 -6.08 20.76
CA GLY A 186 15.66 -5.80 21.94
C GLY A 186 16.80 -6.79 22.15
N MET A 187 16.62 -8.09 21.86
CA MET A 187 17.67 -9.08 22.09
C MET A 187 18.78 -9.06 21.02
N SER A 188 18.46 -8.65 19.79
CA SER A 188 19.45 -8.47 18.72
C SER A 188 20.33 -7.24 18.93
N LEU A 189 19.73 -6.13 19.38
CA LEU A 189 20.45 -4.90 19.71
C LEU A 189 21.39 -5.08 20.90
N LEU A 190 20.98 -5.82 21.93
CA LEU A 190 21.83 -6.11 23.09
C LEU A 190 23.08 -6.91 22.69
N ARG A 191 22.93 -7.95 21.86
CA ARG A 191 24.07 -8.77 21.39
C ARG A 191 25.04 -7.94 20.56
N THR A 192 24.52 -7.11 19.65
CA THR A 192 25.34 -6.23 18.81
C THR A 192 26.09 -5.19 19.66
N GLY A 193 25.42 -4.61 20.66
CA GLY A 193 26.03 -3.66 21.58
C GLY A 193 27.18 -4.25 22.40
N VAL A 194 27.04 -5.47 22.91
CA VAL A 194 28.09 -6.14 23.70
C VAL A 194 29.35 -6.38 22.88
N VAL A 195 29.23 -6.84 21.63
CA VAL A 195 30.39 -7.06 20.74
C VAL A 195 31.14 -5.75 20.48
N LEU A 196 30.40 -4.66 20.28
CA LEU A 196 30.98 -3.34 20.00
C LEU A 196 31.76 -2.80 21.21
N VAL A 197 31.21 -2.94 22.41
CA VAL A 197 31.89 -2.53 23.66
C VAL A 197 33.16 -3.35 23.89
N ILE A 198 33.13 -4.66 23.69
CA ILE A 198 34.32 -5.52 23.83
C ILE A 198 35.40 -5.11 22.83
N GLY A 199 35.02 -4.86 21.57
CA GLY A 199 35.95 -4.36 20.56
C GLY A 199 36.59 -3.03 20.94
N PHE A 200 35.79 -2.09 21.48
CA PHE A 200 36.29 -0.78 21.91
C PHE A 200 37.27 -0.89 23.09
N VAL A 201 36.97 -1.75 24.08
CA VAL A 201 37.86 -2.01 25.21
C VAL A 201 39.18 -2.64 24.74
N ALA A 202 39.12 -3.60 23.81
CA ALA A 202 40.34 -4.23 23.26
C ALA A 202 41.26 -3.20 22.56
N ILE A 203 40.68 -2.27 21.79
CA ILE A 203 41.44 -1.19 21.14
C ILE A 203 42.09 -0.26 22.19
N LEU A 204 41.37 0.09 23.26
CA LEU A 204 41.92 0.89 24.35
C LEU A 204 43.08 0.19 25.06
N PHE A 205 42.99 -1.11 25.28
CA PHE A 205 44.09 -1.89 25.87
C PHE A 205 45.31 -1.96 24.93
N ALA A 206 45.08 -2.18 23.63
CA ALA A 206 46.16 -2.22 22.65
C ALA A 206 46.90 -0.88 22.57
N THR A 207 46.16 0.22 22.49
CA THR A 207 46.75 1.58 22.46
C THR A 207 47.50 1.92 23.74
N ARG A 208 46.98 1.53 24.92
CA ARG A 208 47.68 1.68 26.20
C ARG A 208 48.99 0.87 26.25
N ALA A 209 48.98 -0.35 25.75
CA ALA A 209 50.16 -1.21 25.73
C ALA A 209 51.28 -0.65 24.84
N VAL A 210 50.94 -0.18 23.63
CA VAL A 210 51.88 0.49 22.72
C VAL A 210 52.44 1.76 23.37
N PHE A 211 51.60 2.53 24.05
CA PHE A 211 52.04 3.75 24.72
C PHE A 211 53.03 3.46 25.87
N ASN A 212 52.76 2.43 26.68
CA ASN A 212 53.68 2.02 27.76
C ASN A 212 55.02 1.50 27.22
N GLN A 213 55.02 0.83 26.07
CA GLN A 213 56.27 0.42 25.40
C GLN A 213 57.07 1.63 24.92
N ALA A 214 56.39 2.61 24.31
CA ALA A 214 57.02 3.86 23.91
C ALA A 214 57.62 4.61 25.11
N GLU A 215 56.90 4.70 26.24
CA GLU A 215 57.43 5.34 27.47
C GLU A 215 58.67 4.63 28.01
N ALA A 216 58.71 3.29 27.97
CA ALA A 216 59.87 2.51 28.40
C ALA A 216 61.08 2.77 27.48
N GLU A 217 60.87 2.82 26.17
CA GLU A 217 61.91 3.16 25.19
C GLU A 217 62.42 4.60 25.40
N PHE A 218 61.53 5.58 25.53
CA PHE A 218 61.92 6.98 25.78
C PHE A 218 62.70 7.14 27.09
N THR A 219 62.28 6.48 28.17
CA THR A 219 62.99 6.53 29.46
C THR A 219 64.38 5.91 29.35
N SER A 220 64.52 4.81 28.58
CA SER A 220 65.81 4.17 28.34
C SER A 220 66.77 5.06 27.53
N VAL A 221 66.25 5.79 26.54
CA VAL A 221 67.04 6.72 25.71
C VAL A 221 67.48 7.93 26.54
N ILE A 222 66.60 8.51 27.36
CA ILE A 222 66.94 9.63 28.25
C ILE A 222 68.00 9.19 29.27
N GLY A 223 67.86 8.00 29.86
CA GLY A 223 68.88 7.43 30.76
C GLY A 223 70.24 7.27 30.07
N ALA A 224 70.26 6.73 28.84
CA ALA A 224 71.49 6.54 28.08
C ALA A 224 72.20 7.86 27.72
N ILE A 225 71.44 8.93 27.42
CA ILE A 225 71.98 10.28 27.18
C ILE A 225 72.58 10.86 28.47
N ASN A 226 71.89 10.70 29.60
CA ASN A 226 72.37 11.22 30.89
C ASN A 226 73.65 10.50 31.37
N ASP A 227 73.82 9.23 31.01
CA ASP A 227 75.00 8.42 31.29
C ASP A 227 76.14 8.59 30.26
N GLY A 228 75.99 9.50 29.28
CA GLY A 228 77.02 9.86 28.30
C GLY A 228 77.32 8.79 27.24
N ARG A 229 76.40 7.83 27.00
CA ARG A 229 76.55 6.79 25.98
C ARG A 229 75.98 7.26 24.63
N PRO A 230 76.59 6.87 23.49
CA PRO A 230 76.04 7.22 22.17
C PRO A 230 74.71 6.50 21.94
N VAL A 231 73.65 7.27 21.68
CA VAL A 231 72.31 6.73 21.37
C VAL A 231 72.33 6.12 19.98
N GLN A 232 72.04 4.82 19.87
CA GLN A 232 71.76 4.21 18.57
C GLN A 232 70.35 4.59 18.15
N THR A 233 70.20 5.16 16.95
CA THR A 233 68.91 5.49 16.35
C THR A 233 68.06 4.23 16.20
N VAL A 234 66.96 4.16 16.94
CA VAL A 234 65.96 3.08 16.80
C VAL A 234 65.23 3.27 15.47
N THR A 235 65.39 2.29 14.58
CA THR A 235 64.67 2.18 13.30
C THR A 235 63.17 2.06 13.55
N GLN A 236 62.36 2.92 12.91
CA GLN A 236 60.90 2.84 13.00
C GLN A 236 60.39 1.51 12.42
N PRO A 237 59.49 0.79 13.12
CA PRO A 237 58.82 -0.37 12.57
C PRO A 237 57.66 0.11 11.69
N GLY A 238 57.92 0.30 10.40
CA GLY A 238 56.88 0.73 9.45
C GLY A 238 57.28 0.89 7.99
N GLU A 239 58.48 0.46 7.56
CA GLU A 239 58.85 0.50 6.15
C GLU A 239 58.42 -0.82 5.47
N VAL A 240 57.22 -0.79 4.91
CA VAL A 240 56.73 -1.81 3.97
C VAL A 240 57.59 -1.68 2.70
N THR A 241 58.42 -2.69 2.43
CA THR A 241 59.10 -2.82 1.13
C THR A 241 58.11 -3.39 0.10
N PRO A 242 58.17 -2.94 -1.17
CA PRO A 242 57.27 -3.38 -2.24
C PRO A 242 57.46 -4.86 -2.64
#